data_AF-A0A6M3JV21-F1
#
_entry.id   AF-A0A6M3JV21-F1
#
_cell.length_a   1.000
_cell.length_b   1.000
_cell.length_c   1.000
_cell.angle_alpha   90.00
_cell.angle_beta   90.00
_cell.angle_gamma   90.00
#
_symmetry.space_group_name_H-M   'P 1'
#
loop_
_entity.id
_entity.type
_entity.pdbx_description
1 polymer ?
#
loop_
_entity_poly.entity_id
_entity_poly.type
_entity_poly.pdbx_seq_one_letter_code
_entity_poly.pdbx_strand_id
1 'polypeptide(L)'
;MREGVHNTDIIMSYLFNLRQSMKAAARVWEKGHYPFVPGADFLLYLELDSTHPQLPYEAGKEWVRRCDAILILNGLEDSEGVKAEYELAKKEGKIIFFELDQIPDLQGHENCDFSLAEENKEISDNLKENEKNPDI
;
A
#
# COMPACT_ATOMS: atom_id res chain seq x y z
N MET A 1 -1.47 -25.71 -26.33
CA MET A 1 -0.63 -25.32 -25.18
C MET A 1 -0.97 -23.89 -24.86
N ARG A 2 -1.65 -23.63 -23.74
CA ARG A 2 -1.71 -22.29 -23.16
C ARG A 2 -0.66 -22.27 -22.06
N GLU A 3 0.41 -21.54 -22.29
CA GLU A 3 1.43 -21.26 -21.29
C GLU A 3 0.72 -20.64 -20.08
N GLY A 4 0.86 -21.29 -18.93
CA GLY A 4 0.38 -20.74 -17.68
C GLY A 4 1.20 -19.49 -17.39
N VAL A 5 0.58 -18.31 -17.51
CA VAL A 5 1.08 -17.11 -16.83
C VAL A 5 1.30 -17.54 -15.39
N HIS A 6 2.56 -17.59 -14.96
CA HIS A 6 2.91 -18.18 -13.69
C HIS A 6 2.21 -17.40 -12.58
N ASN A 7 1.38 -18.08 -11.79
CA ASN A 7 0.64 -17.48 -10.68
C ASN A 7 1.57 -16.71 -9.71
N THR A 8 2.85 -17.09 -9.67
CA THR A 8 3.95 -16.39 -9.00
C THR A 8 4.11 -14.93 -9.47
N ASP A 9 4.02 -14.64 -10.76
CA ASP A 9 4.24 -13.29 -11.31
C ASP A 9 3.14 -12.32 -10.85
N ILE A 10 1.90 -12.81 -10.76
CA ILE A 10 0.75 -12.04 -10.26
C ILE A 10 0.95 -11.71 -8.77
N ILE A 11 1.30 -12.71 -7.96
CA ILE A 11 1.52 -12.53 -6.52
C ILE A 11 2.69 -11.57 -6.28
N MET A 12 3.81 -11.77 -6.98
CA MET A 12 5.00 -10.92 -6.82
C MET A 12 4.72 -9.49 -7.27
N SER A 13 3.99 -9.29 -8.38
CA SER A 13 3.59 -7.96 -8.83
C SER A 13 2.68 -7.26 -7.82
N TYR A 14 1.73 -7.99 -7.25
CA TYR A 14 0.87 -7.46 -6.19
C TYR A 14 1.68 -7.02 -4.96
N LEU A 15 2.59 -7.87 -4.47
CA LEU A 15 3.44 -7.55 -3.32
C LEU A 15 4.38 -6.37 -3.62
N PHE A 16 4.89 -6.26 -4.84
CA PHE A 16 5.69 -5.10 -5.26
C PHE A 16 4.86 -3.82 -5.22
N ASN A 17 3.65 -3.84 -5.76
CA ASN A 17 2.74 -2.69 -5.73
C ASN A 17 2.37 -2.31 -4.31
N LEU A 18 2.03 -3.28 -3.46
CA LEU A 18 1.75 -3.05 -2.05
C LEU A 18 2.94 -2.38 -1.35
N ARG A 19 4.17 -2.84 -1.61
CA ARG A 19 5.38 -2.22 -1.06
C ARG A 19 5.51 -0.75 -1.48
N GLN A 20 5.21 -0.40 -2.73
CA GLN A 20 5.24 1.00 -3.17
C GLN A 20 4.14 1.83 -2.51
N SER A 21 2.92 1.28 -2.40
CA SER A 21 1.83 1.95 -1.69
C SER A 21 2.14 2.21 -0.22
N MET A 22 2.77 1.26 0.47
CA MET A 22 3.18 1.43 1.87
C MET A 22 4.28 2.49 2.02
N LYS A 23 5.24 2.55 1.08
CA LYS A 23 6.25 3.62 1.07
C LYS A 23 5.60 4.98 0.89
N ALA A 24 4.69 5.11 -0.07
CA ALA A 24 3.97 6.37 -0.28
C ALA A 24 3.13 6.76 0.93
N ALA A 25 2.45 5.80 1.57
CA ALA A 25 1.71 6.04 2.81
C ALA A 25 2.63 6.59 3.90
N ALA A 26 3.82 6.02 4.13
CA ALA A 26 4.77 6.56 5.10
C ALA A 26 5.12 8.04 4.81
N ARG A 27 5.31 8.40 3.53
CA ARG A 27 5.56 9.80 3.12
C ARG A 27 4.34 10.69 3.35
N VAL A 28 3.13 10.21 3.06
CA VAL A 28 1.88 10.94 3.36
C VAL A 28 1.72 11.18 4.87
N TRP A 29 2.13 10.20 5.68
CA TRP A 29 2.15 10.30 7.13
C TRP A 29 3.15 11.36 7.61
N GLU A 30 4.36 11.39 7.06
CA GLU A 30 5.38 12.42 7.34
C GLU A 30 4.88 13.84 7.01
N LYS A 31 3.97 13.97 6.03
CA LYS A 31 3.31 15.24 5.68
C LYS A 31 2.20 15.65 6.65
N GLY A 32 1.94 14.86 7.70
CA GLY A 32 0.95 15.12 8.74
C GLY A 32 -0.46 14.61 8.45
N HIS A 33 -0.62 13.71 7.47
CA HIS A 33 -1.91 13.12 7.10
C HIS A 33 -2.05 11.68 7.62
N TYR A 34 -3.25 11.12 7.53
CA TYR A 34 -3.56 9.75 7.98
C TYR A 34 -3.89 8.85 6.77
N PRO A 35 -2.88 8.25 6.12
CA PRO A 35 -3.07 7.40 4.95
C PRO A 35 -3.73 6.06 5.30
N PHE A 36 -4.54 5.57 4.38
CA PHE A 36 -5.06 4.20 4.36
C PHE A 36 -4.65 3.52 3.06
N VAL A 37 -4.18 2.27 3.13
CA VAL A 37 -3.73 1.49 1.97
C VAL A 37 -4.65 0.28 1.81
N PRO A 38 -5.66 0.33 0.91
CA PRO A 38 -6.61 -0.78 0.72
C PRO A 38 -5.93 -2.11 0.38
N GLY A 39 -4.78 -2.06 -0.31
CA GLY A 39 -3.99 -3.25 -0.58
C GLY A 39 -3.50 -3.98 0.69
N ALA A 40 -3.38 -3.31 1.83
CA ALA A 40 -2.96 -3.95 3.08
C ALA A 40 -4.07 -4.79 3.74
N ASP A 41 -5.33 -4.58 3.36
CA ASP A 41 -6.48 -5.36 3.84
C ASP A 41 -6.36 -6.84 3.48
N PHE A 42 -5.43 -7.21 2.58
CA PHE A 42 -5.22 -8.61 2.26
C PHE A 42 -4.80 -9.48 3.44
N LEU A 43 -4.21 -8.88 4.47
CA LEU A 43 -3.92 -9.56 5.73
C LEU A 43 -5.20 -10.02 6.43
N LEU A 44 -6.30 -9.29 6.27
CA LEU A 44 -7.61 -9.71 6.77
C LEU A 44 -8.15 -10.89 5.94
N TYR A 45 -7.83 -11.00 4.65
CA TYR A 45 -8.22 -12.19 3.85
C TYR A 45 -7.57 -13.48 4.31
N LEU A 46 -6.45 -13.41 5.02
CA LEU A 46 -5.83 -14.62 5.56
C LEU A 46 -6.74 -15.27 6.61
N GLU A 47 -7.64 -14.49 7.21
CA GLU A 47 -8.62 -14.94 8.19
C GLU A 47 -10.03 -15.12 7.59
N LEU A 48 -10.40 -14.29 6.61
CA LEU A 48 -11.72 -14.39 5.98
C LEU A 48 -11.82 -15.67 5.13
N ASP A 49 -12.80 -16.50 5.45
CA ASP A 49 -13.14 -17.64 4.60
C ASP A 49 -13.79 -17.16 3.27
N SER A 50 -13.93 -18.08 2.32
CA SER A 50 -14.47 -17.79 0.99
C SER A 50 -15.96 -17.44 0.98
N THR A 51 -16.61 -17.29 2.13
CA THR A 51 -18.05 -17.01 2.21
C THR A 51 -18.40 -15.57 1.84
N HIS A 52 -17.43 -14.65 1.87
CA HIS A 52 -17.66 -13.24 1.59
C HIS A 52 -16.67 -12.60 0.59
N PRO A 53 -16.61 -13.09 -0.66
CA PRO A 53 -15.61 -12.63 -1.64
C PRO A 53 -15.74 -11.16 -2.04
N GLN A 54 -16.87 -10.51 -1.72
CA GLN A 54 -17.18 -9.12 -2.09
C GLN A 54 -16.87 -8.11 -0.98
N LEU A 55 -16.80 -8.55 0.29
CA LEU A 55 -16.51 -7.67 1.43
C LEU A 55 -15.36 -6.69 1.21
N PRO A 56 -14.22 -7.10 0.65
CA PRO A 56 -13.14 -6.14 0.43
C PRO A 56 -13.38 -5.09 -0.62
N TYR A 57 -14.03 -5.46 -1.73
CA TYR A 57 -14.37 -4.49 -2.77
C TYR A 57 -15.36 -3.47 -2.21
N GLU A 58 -16.27 -3.90 -1.33
CA GLU A 58 -17.14 -3.00 -0.58
C GLU A 58 -16.36 -2.14 0.42
N ALA A 59 -15.39 -2.71 1.15
CA ALA A 59 -14.56 -2.00 2.10
C ALA A 59 -13.72 -0.90 1.41
N GLY A 60 -13.04 -1.21 0.30
CA GLY A 60 -12.27 -0.24 -0.47
C GLY A 60 -13.13 0.94 -0.96
N LYS A 61 -14.32 0.65 -1.51
CA LYS A 61 -15.28 1.71 -1.89
C LYS A 61 -15.72 2.56 -0.71
N GLU A 62 -15.94 1.96 0.45
CA GLU A 62 -16.33 2.69 1.66
C GLU A 62 -15.20 3.59 2.17
N TRP A 63 -13.95 3.14 2.09
CA TRP A 63 -12.79 3.98 2.38
C TRP A 63 -12.69 5.18 1.44
N VAL A 64 -12.93 5.00 0.13
CA VAL A 64 -13.02 6.11 -0.83
C VAL A 64 -14.09 7.13 -0.44
N ARG A 65 -15.24 6.68 0.08
CA ARG A 65 -16.30 7.60 0.54
C ARG A 65 -15.91 8.38 1.78
N ARG A 66 -15.10 7.79 2.66
CA ARG A 66 -14.74 8.36 3.97
C ARG A 66 -13.49 9.23 3.96
N CYS A 67 -12.59 9.03 3.00
CA CYS A 67 -11.36 9.81 2.92
C CYS A 67 -11.62 11.26 2.46
N ASP A 68 -10.68 12.14 2.76
CA ASP A 68 -10.65 13.52 2.26
C ASP A 68 -10.08 13.60 0.84
N ALA A 69 -9.08 12.74 0.55
CA ALA A 69 -8.38 12.68 -0.72
C ALA A 69 -7.92 11.25 -1.04
N ILE A 70 -7.64 10.99 -2.31
CA ILE A 70 -7.03 9.75 -2.80
C ILE A 70 -5.70 10.04 -3.51
N LEU A 71 -4.73 9.12 -3.38
CA LEU A 71 -3.46 9.15 -4.09
C LEU A 71 -3.35 7.90 -4.98
N ILE A 72 -3.12 8.08 -6.28
CA ILE A 72 -2.99 7.01 -7.26
C ILE A 72 -1.56 6.99 -7.82
N LEU A 73 -0.76 5.98 -7.46
CA LEU A 73 0.69 5.93 -7.74
C LEU A 73 1.07 5.33 -9.10
N ASN A 74 0.26 4.39 -9.62
CA ASN A 74 0.59 3.61 -10.82
C ASN A 74 -0.35 3.90 -11.99
N GLY A 75 -0.95 5.10 -11.99
CA GLY A 75 -1.96 5.48 -12.97
C GLY A 75 -3.22 4.60 -12.94
N LEU A 76 -4.02 4.68 -14.01
CA LEU A 76 -5.31 3.99 -14.13
C LEU A 76 -5.26 2.79 -15.09
N GLU A 77 -4.16 2.59 -15.81
CA GLU A 77 -4.18 1.81 -17.06
C GLU A 77 -4.39 0.30 -16.83
N ASP A 78 -3.85 -0.23 -15.73
CA ASP A 78 -3.74 -1.68 -15.50
C ASP A 78 -4.62 -2.25 -14.38
N SER A 79 -5.53 -1.47 -13.79
CA SER A 79 -6.37 -1.94 -12.68
C SER A 79 -7.82 -1.48 -12.78
N GLU A 80 -8.71 -2.42 -13.11
CA GLU A 80 -10.16 -2.20 -13.08
C GLU A 80 -10.66 -1.76 -11.69
N GLY A 81 -10.02 -2.25 -10.62
CA GLY A 81 -10.31 -1.83 -9.25
C GLY A 81 -9.99 -0.35 -9.04
N VAL A 82 -8.79 0.09 -9.43
CA VAL A 82 -8.35 1.49 -9.30
C VAL A 82 -9.22 2.41 -10.17
N LYS A 83 -9.61 1.99 -11.38
CA LYS A 83 -10.54 2.75 -12.23
C LYS A 83 -11.89 2.95 -11.54
N ALA A 84 -12.43 1.91 -10.91
CA ALA A 84 -13.70 1.99 -10.19
C ALA A 84 -13.60 2.94 -8.98
N GLU A 85 -12.50 2.87 -8.23
CA GLU A 85 -12.23 3.76 -7.09
C GLU A 85 -12.06 5.22 -7.55
N TYR A 86 -11.37 5.44 -8.67
CA TYR A 86 -11.20 6.76 -9.28
C TYR A 86 -12.53 7.39 -9.72
N GLU A 87 -13.38 6.65 -10.44
CA GLU A 87 -14.69 7.16 -10.86
C GLU A 87 -15.62 7.40 -9.67
N LEU A 88 -15.54 6.56 -8.63
CA LEU A 88 -16.24 6.79 -7.37
C LEU A 88 -15.75 8.08 -6.69
N ALA A 89 -14.44 8.26 -6.56
CA ALA A 89 -13.84 9.46 -5.97
C ALA A 89 -14.25 10.74 -6.69
N LYS A 90 -14.26 10.72 -8.03
CA LYS A 90 -14.77 11.83 -8.85
C LYS A 90 -16.24 12.13 -8.56
N LYS A 91 -17.08 11.09 -8.52
CA LYS A 91 -18.51 11.22 -8.24
C LYS A 91 -18.78 11.81 -6.85
N GLU A 92 -17.99 11.42 -5.86
CA GLU A 92 -18.09 11.88 -4.48
C GLU A 92 -17.36 13.22 -4.22
N GLY A 93 -16.78 13.85 -5.26
CA GLY A 93 -16.11 15.15 -5.15
C GLY A 93 -14.82 15.13 -4.33
N LYS A 94 -14.12 13.98 -4.29
CA LYS A 94 -12.85 13.83 -3.57
C LYS A 94 -11.70 14.55 -4.27
N ILE A 95 -10.70 14.94 -3.49
CA ILE A 95 -9.44 15.44 -4.04
C ILE A 95 -8.64 14.23 -4.55
N ILE A 96 -8.11 14.33 -5.77
CA ILE A 96 -7.38 13.24 -6.42
C ILE A 96 -5.97 13.72 -6.73
N PHE A 97 -4.99 13.01 -6.17
CA PHE A 97 -3.58 13.20 -6.41
C PHE A 97 -3.02 12.04 -7.23
N PHE A 98 -2.08 12.35 -8.12
CA PHE A 98 -1.32 11.36 -8.88
C PHE A 98 0.16 11.34 -8.46
N GLU A 99 0.60 12.36 -7.73
CA GLU A 99 1.98 12.49 -7.27
C GLU A 99 2.01 12.91 -5.80
N LEU A 100 2.98 12.38 -5.04
CA LEU A 100 3.15 12.70 -3.62
C LEU A 100 3.38 14.20 -3.36
N ASP A 101 4.07 14.88 -4.29
CA ASP A 101 4.41 16.30 -4.17
C ASP A 101 3.18 17.22 -4.27
N GLN A 102 2.05 16.71 -4.79
CA GLN A 102 0.80 17.46 -4.83
C GLN A 102 0.11 17.53 -3.47
N ILE A 103 0.51 16.67 -2.52
CA ILE A 103 -0.07 16.60 -1.18
C ILE A 103 0.60 17.68 -0.31
N PRO A 104 -0.17 18.65 0.24
CA PRO A 104 0.39 19.73 1.04
C PRO A 104 0.90 19.22 2.39
N ASP A 105 1.91 19.87 2.94
CA ASP A 105 2.38 19.57 4.30
C ASP A 105 1.49 20.27 5.34
N LEU A 106 0.95 19.50 6.29
CA LEU A 106 0.27 20.06 7.46
C LEU A 106 1.33 20.37 8.51
N GLN A 107 1.90 21.58 8.44
CA GLN A 107 2.88 22.05 9.42
C GLN A 107 2.32 21.91 10.85
N GLY A 108 3.00 21.15 11.72
CA GLY A 108 2.66 21.07 13.15
C GLY A 108 2.59 19.68 13.77
N HIS A 109 2.77 18.59 13.01
CA HIS A 109 3.05 17.30 13.63
C HIS A 109 4.50 17.27 14.10
N GLU A 110 4.70 17.11 15.42
CA GLU A 110 5.98 16.69 15.98
C GLU A 110 6.47 15.51 15.15
N ASN A 111 7.64 15.63 14.52
CA ASN A 111 8.18 14.62 13.61
C ASN A 111 7.95 13.22 14.21
N CYS A 112 7.11 12.40 13.58
CA CYS A 112 7.09 10.97 13.88
C CYS A 112 8.46 10.46 13.48
N ASP A 113 9.35 10.32 14.46
CA ASP A 113 10.70 9.84 14.23
C ASP A 113 10.65 8.37 13.82
N PHE A 114 10.67 8.13 12.51
CA PHE A 114 10.78 6.80 11.93
C PHE A 114 12.25 6.32 11.82
N SER A 115 13.18 6.91 12.58
CA SER A 115 14.59 6.49 12.63
C SER A 115 14.81 4.99 12.90
N LEU A 116 13.80 4.28 13.40
CA LEU A 116 13.77 2.81 13.52
C LEU A 116 13.91 2.06 12.16
N ALA A 117 13.71 2.74 11.02
CA ALA A 117 13.96 2.13 9.72
C ALA A 117 15.46 2.02 9.37
N GLU A 118 16.32 2.87 9.94
CA GLU A 118 17.77 2.86 9.69
C GLU A 118 18.53 1.78 10.48
N GLU A 119 17.95 1.27 11.57
CA GLU A 119 18.49 0.13 12.34
C GLU A 119 18.53 -1.18 11.52
N ASN A 120 17.81 -1.26 10.39
CA ASN A 120 17.80 -2.46 9.55
C ASN A 120 19.09 -2.67 8.74
N LYS A 121 19.99 -1.68 8.66
CA LYS A 121 21.30 -1.89 8.02
C LYS A 121 22.18 -2.78 8.88
N GLU A 122 22.22 -2.54 10.20
CA GLU A 122 22.91 -3.39 11.17
C GLU A 122 22.31 -4.80 11.25
N ILE A 123 20.98 -4.92 11.22
CA ILE A 123 20.32 -6.24 11.21
C ILE A 123 20.68 -7.04 9.94
N SER A 124 20.73 -6.38 8.78
CA SER A 124 21.08 -7.03 7.50
C SER A 124 22.55 -7.48 7.42
N ASP A 125 23.44 -6.78 8.13
CA ASP A 125 24.86 -7.12 8.19
C ASP A 125 25.10 -8.23 9.23
N ASN A 126 24.39 -8.22 10.37
CA ASN A 126 24.42 -9.27 11.39
C ASN A 126 23.85 -10.61 10.90
N LEU A 127 22.82 -10.60 10.04
CA LEU A 127 22.25 -11.83 9.46
C LEU A 127 23.23 -12.51 8.48
N LYS A 128 24.06 -11.75 7.75
CA LYS A 128 25.09 -12.29 6.85
C LYS A 128 26.28 -12.89 7.60
N GLU A 129 26.51 -12.48 8.85
CA GLU A 129 27.56 -13.07 9.70
C GLU A 129 27.11 -14.42 10.31
N ASN A 130 25.83 -14.55 10.67
CA ASN A 130 25.30 -15.81 11.22
C ASN A 130 25.17 -16.95 10.18
N GLU A 131 25.00 -16.64 8.89
CA GLU A 131 25.07 -17.66 7.82
C GLU A 131 26.48 -18.22 7.60
N LYS A 132 27.52 -17.57 8.15
CA LYS A 132 28.92 -18.02 8.02
C LYS A 132 29.41 -18.88 9.19
N ASN A 133 28.61 -19.09 10.23
CA ASN A 133 28.99 -19.98 11.34
C ASN A 133 27.78 -20.73 11.91
N PRO A 134 27.42 -21.90 11.35
CA PRO A 134 26.21 -22.64 11.72
C PRO A 134 26.34 -23.50 13.00
N ASP A 135 27.46 -23.44 13.73
CA ASP A 135 27.74 -24.34 14.85
C ASP A 135 27.82 -23.62 16.22
N ILE A 136 26.66 -23.25 16.77
CA ILE A 136 26.33 -23.35 18.22
C ILE A 136 24.88 -23.82 18.35
#